data_AF-A0A4R5YH17-F1
#
_entry.id   AF-A0A4R5YH17-F1
#
_cell.length_a   1.000
_cell.length_b   1.000
_cell.length_c   1.000
_cell.angle_alpha   90.00
_cell.angle_beta   90.00
_cell.angle_gamma   90.00
#
_symmetry.space_group_name_H-M   'P 1'
#
loop_
_entity.id
_entity.type
_entity.pdbx_description
1 polymer ?
#
loop_
_entity_poly.entity_id
_entity_poly.type
_entity_poly.pdbx_seq_one_letter_code
_entity_poly.pdbx_strand_id
1 'polypeptide(L)'
;MVRAEDADLYIRYVERTGMDAYRATPGNLGAWLLTRDLGDGRTEITTLSRWENLAVIAAFAGDDIERAVFYPEDDEFLIERDERVRHYQQA
;
A
#
# COMPACT_ATOMS: atom_id res chain seq x y z
N MET A 1 -0.43 -8.75 4.71
CA MET A 1 0.50 -9.62 5.48
C MET A 1 1.03 -10.71 4.58
N VAL A 2 2.31 -11.05 4.70
CA VAL A 2 2.99 -12.08 3.90
C VAL A 2 3.77 -13.04 4.79
N ARG A 3 4.25 -14.17 4.24
CA ARG A 3 5.23 -15.02 4.92
C ARG A 3 6.56 -14.27 5.00
N ALA A 4 7.29 -14.43 6.09
CA ALA A 4 8.58 -13.76 6.26
C ALA A 4 9.58 -14.10 5.14
N GLU A 5 9.55 -15.32 4.62
CA GLU A 5 10.40 -15.76 3.50
C GLU A 5 10.06 -15.08 2.16
N ASP A 6 8.82 -14.63 1.99
CA ASP A 6 8.33 -13.97 0.77
C ASP A 6 8.46 -12.44 0.83
N ALA A 7 8.81 -11.89 2.00
CA ALA A 7 8.76 -10.45 2.27
C ALA A 7 9.57 -9.63 1.25
N ASP A 8 10.82 -10.01 0.99
CA ASP A 8 11.70 -9.28 0.06
C ASP A 8 11.17 -9.27 -1.38
N LEU A 9 10.54 -10.37 -1.80
CA LEU A 9 9.96 -10.47 -3.14
C LEU A 9 8.73 -9.58 -3.25
N TYR A 10 7.85 -9.65 -2.26
CA TYR A 10 6.65 -8.83 -2.21
C TYR A 10 6.97 -7.33 -2.09
N ILE A 11 7.99 -6.94 -1.32
CA ILE A 11 8.45 -5.54 -1.22
C ILE A 11 8.82 -4.99 -2.61
N ARG A 12 9.63 -5.73 -3.38
CA ARG A 12 10.03 -5.32 -4.74
C ARG A 12 8.85 -5.23 -5.70
N TYR A 13 7.84 -6.06 -5.50
CA TYR A 13 6.62 -6.03 -6.27
C TYR A 13 5.76 -4.80 -5.93
N VAL A 14 5.51 -4.52 -4.64
CA VAL A 14 4.75 -3.35 -4.21
C VAL A 14 5.45 -2.05 -4.60
N GLU A 15 6.79 -2.00 -4.54
CA GLU A 15 7.56 -0.83 -4.99
C GLU A 15 7.35 -0.53 -6.48
N ARG A 16 7.38 -1.53 -7.37
CA ARG A 16 7.20 -1.29 -8.82
C ARG A 16 5.75 -1.06 -9.24
N THR A 17 4.79 -1.32 -8.36
CA THR A 17 3.35 -1.26 -8.67
C THR A 17 2.71 -0.12 -7.89
N GLY A 18 2.20 -0.40 -6.69
CA GLY A 18 1.50 0.56 -5.85
C GLY A 18 2.32 1.81 -5.57
N MET A 19 3.60 1.65 -5.22
CA MET A 19 4.43 2.81 -4.85
C MET A 19 4.76 3.70 -6.05
N ASP A 20 5.10 3.11 -7.20
CA ASP A 20 5.30 3.86 -8.44
C ASP A 20 4.01 4.58 -8.87
N ALA A 21 2.85 3.94 -8.75
CA ALA A 21 1.56 4.55 -9.06
C ALA A 21 1.21 5.70 -8.09
N TYR A 22 1.50 5.56 -6.80
CA TYR A 22 1.36 6.67 -5.84
C TYR A 22 2.21 7.86 -6.26
N ARG A 23 3.51 7.63 -6.50
CA ARG A 23 4.48 8.69 -6.82
C ARG A 23 4.22 9.35 -8.18
N ALA A 24 3.65 8.63 -9.12
CA ALA A 24 3.29 9.15 -10.44
C ALA A 24 2.00 10.00 -10.43
N THR A 25 1.18 9.92 -9.38
CA THR A 25 -0.07 10.67 -9.30
C THR A 25 0.20 12.14 -8.91
N PRO A 26 -0.17 13.13 -9.74
CA PRO A 26 0.03 14.54 -9.42
C PRO A 26 -0.68 14.93 -8.10
N GLY A 27 0.04 15.58 -7.19
CA GLY A 27 -0.45 15.91 -5.85
C GLY A 27 -0.17 14.85 -4.77
N ASN A 28 0.56 13.78 -5.12
CA ASN A 28 1.24 12.95 -4.12
C ASN A 28 2.43 13.70 -3.51
N LEU A 29 2.52 13.72 -2.18
CA LEU A 29 3.54 14.43 -1.40
C LEU A 29 4.61 13.48 -0.83
N GLY A 30 4.49 12.18 -1.10
CA GLY A 30 5.38 11.15 -0.59
C GLY A 30 4.66 9.83 -0.39
N ALA A 31 5.42 8.73 -0.52
CA ALA A 31 4.92 7.40 -0.26
C ALA A 31 6.05 6.52 0.31
N TRP A 32 5.73 5.74 1.34
CA TRP A 32 6.62 4.81 2.03
C TRP A 32 6.00 3.42 2.09
N LEU A 33 6.84 2.42 1.86
CA LEU A 33 6.55 1.04 2.21
C LEU A 33 7.16 0.75 3.58
N LEU A 34 6.33 0.32 4.52
CA LEU A 34 6.71 0.01 5.89
C LEU A 34 6.56 -1.49 6.12
N THR A 35 7.51 -2.08 6.85
CA THR A 35 7.48 -3.50 7.20
C THR A 35 7.60 -3.68 8.70
N ARG A 36 6.86 -4.63 9.26
CA ARG A 36 6.98 -5.03 10.66
C ARG A 36 7.03 -6.55 10.76
N ASP A 37 8.13 -7.07 11.31
CA ASP A 37 8.25 -8.47 11.66
C ASP A 37 7.37 -8.78 12.89
N LEU A 38 6.55 -9.83 12.79
CA LEU A 38 5.65 -10.26 13.85
C LEU A 38 6.24 -11.37 14.73
N GLY A 39 7.41 -11.91 14.37
CA GLY A 39 8.14 -12.90 15.17
C GLY A 39 7.58 -14.33 15.09
N ASP A 40 6.57 -14.57 14.25
CA ASP A 40 5.90 -15.87 14.08
C ASP A 40 5.94 -16.37 12.62
N GLY A 41 6.97 -15.95 11.87
CA GLY A 41 7.14 -16.28 10.46
C GLY A 41 6.27 -15.44 9.52
N ARG A 42 5.68 -14.35 10.01
CA ARG A 42 4.86 -13.42 9.22
C ARG A 42 5.45 -12.02 9.26
N THR A 43 5.31 -11.31 8.14
CA THR A 43 5.68 -9.90 8.02
C THR A 43 4.45 -9.09 7.63
N GLU A 44 4.17 -8.06 8.42
CA GLU A 44 3.20 -7.04 8.07
C GLU A 44 3.83 -6.06 7.08
N ILE A 45 3.08 -5.72 6.03
CA ILE A 45 3.48 -4.78 4.99
C ILE A 45 2.40 -3.71 4.96
N THR A 46 2.83 -2.46 5.13
CA THR A 46 1.93 -1.30 5.19
C THR A 46 2.43 -0.25 4.22
N THR A 47 1.58 0.15 3.27
CA THR A 47 1.84 1.30 2.42
C THR A 47 1.27 2.56 3.07
N LEU A 48 2.11 3.58 3.22
CA LEU A 48 1.72 4.90 3.70
C LEU A 48 1.95 5.90 2.59
N SER A 49 0.94 6.69 2.24
CA SER A 49 1.06 7.75 1.25
C SER A 49 0.46 9.06 1.77
N ARG A 50 1.09 10.17 1.40
CA ARG A 50 0.68 11.52 1.76
C ARG A 50 0.24 12.24 0.50
N TRP A 51 -0.85 12.98 0.60
CA TRP A 51 -1.52 13.61 -0.53
C TRP A 51 -1.90 15.04 -0.18
N GLU A 52 -2.03 15.92 -1.18
CA GLU A 52 -2.45 17.30 -0.98
C GLU A 52 -3.87 17.40 -0.38
N ASN A 53 -4.78 16.51 -0.80
CA ASN A 53 -6.16 16.42 -0.30
C ASN A 53 -6.83 15.11 -0.78
N LEU A 54 -8.05 14.85 -0.31
CA LEU A 54 -8.83 13.66 -0.66
C LEU A 54 -9.22 13.57 -2.15
N ALA A 55 -9.35 14.70 -2.86
CA ALA A 55 -9.70 14.68 -4.28
C ALA A 55 -8.56 14.10 -5.13
N VAL A 56 -7.31 14.33 -4.73
CA VAL A 56 -6.14 13.70 -5.36
C VAL A 56 -6.15 12.19 -5.12
N ILE A 57 -6.53 11.74 -3.92
CA ILE A 57 -6.67 10.31 -3.61
C ILE A 57 -7.73 9.67 -4.50
N ALA A 58 -8.87 10.33 -4.73
CA ALA A 58 -9.92 9.84 -5.62
C ALA A 58 -9.43 9.69 -7.07
N ALA A 59 -8.54 10.58 -7.55
CA ALA A 59 -7.95 10.46 -8.88
C ALA A 59 -7.09 9.18 -9.03
N PHE A 60 -6.51 8.69 -7.94
CA PHE A 60 -5.75 7.44 -7.91
C PHE A 60 -6.64 6.20 -7.63
N ALA A 61 -7.47 6.26 -6.57
CA ALA A 61 -8.21 5.11 -6.04
C ALA A 61 -9.60 4.90 -6.68
N GLY A 62 -10.10 5.90 -7.40
CA GLY A 62 -11.49 5.97 -7.87
C GLY A 62 -12.44 6.52 -6.79
N ASP A 63 -13.74 6.34 -7.01
CA ASP A 63 -14.79 6.98 -6.21
C ASP A 63 -14.82 6.50 -4.74
N ASP A 64 -14.56 5.21 -4.50
CA ASP A 64 -14.43 4.66 -3.15
C ASP A 64 -12.96 4.75 -2.69
N ILE A 65 -12.59 5.93 -2.19
CA ILE A 65 -11.22 6.22 -1.72
C ILE A 65 -10.78 5.37 -0.52
N GLU A 66 -11.70 4.67 0.13
CA GLU A 66 -11.39 3.80 1.25
C GLU A 66 -11.17 2.35 0.80
N ARG A 67 -11.50 1.98 -0.44
CA ARG A 67 -11.19 0.66 -0.97
C ARG A 67 -9.71 0.58 -1.35
N ALA A 68 -9.02 -0.44 -0.84
CA ALA A 68 -7.63 -0.70 -1.19
C ALA A 68 -7.49 -1.05 -2.69
N VAL A 69 -6.46 -0.50 -3.34
CA VAL A 69 -6.12 -0.81 -4.73
C VAL A 69 -5.13 -1.98 -4.73
N PHE A 70 -5.57 -3.10 -5.29
CA PHE A 70 -4.76 -4.31 -5.46
C PHE A 70 -4.33 -4.48 -6.92
N TYR A 71 -3.21 -5.16 -7.11
CA TYR A 71 -2.56 -5.49 -8.37
C TYR A 71 -2.54 -7.02 -8.56
N PRO A 72 -2.45 -7.52 -9.81
CA PRO A 72 -2.74 -8.93 -10.12
C PRO A 72 -1.96 -10.00 -9.33
N GLU A 73 -0.72 -9.73 -8.93
CA GLU A 73 0.13 -10.69 -8.22
C GLU A 73 -0.03 -10.62 -6.69
N ASP A 74 -0.88 -9.74 -6.15
CA ASP A 74 -1.10 -9.60 -4.70
C ASP A 74 -1.61 -10.91 -4.07
N ASP A 75 -2.50 -11.62 -4.76
CA ASP A 75 -3.10 -12.87 -4.28
C ASP A 75 -2.08 -14.02 -4.16
N GLU A 76 -0.93 -13.91 -4.83
CA GLU A 76 0.14 -14.92 -4.73
C GLU A 76 0.94 -14.80 -3.42
N PHE A 77 1.01 -13.59 -2.85
CA PHE A 77 1.84 -13.30 -1.68
C PHE A 77 1.03 -13.09 -0.40
N LEU A 78 -0.16 -12.49 -0.51
CA LEU A 78 -0.93 -12.07 0.65
C LEU A 78 -1.62 -13.25 1.35
N ILE A 79 -1.24 -13.50 2.60
CA ILE A 79 -1.95 -14.45 3.48
C ILE A 79 -3.18 -13.77 4.11
N GLU A 80 -3.08 -12.47 4.33
CA GLU A 80 -4.14 -11.63 4.89
C GLU A 80 -4.02 -10.23 4.29
N ARG A 81 -5.15 -9.61 3.96
CA ARG A 81 -5.18 -8.26 3.39
C ARG A 81 -6.33 -7.45 3.98
N ASP A 82 -6.08 -6.17 4.22
CA ASP A 82 -7.11 -5.20 4.54
C ASP A 82 -7.72 -4.68 3.25
N GLU A 83 -9.02 -4.90 3.04
CA GLU A 83 -9.73 -4.39 1.86
C GLU A 83 -10.00 -2.88 1.95
N ARG A 84 -9.74 -2.29 3.13
CA ARG A 84 -10.12 -0.93 3.49
C ARG A 84 -8.92 -0.17 4.04
N VAL A 85 -8.64 1.01 3.49
CA VAL A 85 -7.61 1.92 4.00
C VAL A 85 -8.19 2.94 4.98
N ARG A 86 -7.33 3.58 5.77
CA ARG A 86 -7.72 4.64 6.70
C ARG A 86 -7.08 5.95 6.28
N HIS A 87 -7.88 7.01 6.27
CA HIS A 87 -7.42 8.37 5.99
C HIS A 87 -7.21 9.14 7.28
N TYR A 88 -6.09 9.86 7.37
CA TYR A 88 -5.74 10.67 8.52
C TYR A 88 -5.44 12.09 8.08
N GLN A 89 -5.88 13.06 8.88
CA GLN A 89 -5.53 14.46 8.67
C GLN A 89 -4.28 14.80 9.50
N GLN A 90 -3.26 15.33 8.83
CA GLN A 90 -2.10 15.91 9.50
C GLN A 90 -2.51 17.26 10.13
N ALA A 91 -2.19 17.44 11.42
CA ALA A 91 -2.44 18.67 12.18
C ALA A 91 -1.46 19.79 11.82
#